data_AF-A0A820LKA2-F1
#
_entry.id   AF-A0A820LKA2-F1
#
_cell.length_a   1.000
_cell.length_b   1.000
_cell.length_c   1.000
_cell.angle_alpha   90.00
_cell.angle_beta   90.00
_cell.angle_gamma   90.00
#
_symmetry.space_group_name_H-M   'P 1'
#
loop_
_entity.id
_entity.type
_entity.pdbx_description
1 polymer ?
#
loop_
_entity_poly.entity_id
_entity_poly.type
_entity_poly.pdbx_seq_one_letter_code
_entity_poly.pdbx_strand_id
1 'polypeptide(L)'
;LRLLTMTRRNYPIAMSRGRWRQRGPGFTDCGLQIRCLSDDQRGIENTLHYLDTGAITLAFMFRKEMYFIPVIMILKMLADDNTSDREIHANLMRGTYKNNSAFDSNIKYMLRQLQKTFWCEKPLITRQSIIDYVGSHFRTRLQRPPWHTNADVARYLLDNYILIHLKK
;
A
#
# COMPACT_ATOMS: atom_id res chain seq x y z
N LEU A 1 34.17 10.05 4.40
CA LEU A 1 32.76 9.62 4.53
C LEU A 1 32.62 8.80 5.81
N ARG A 2 31.59 9.06 6.64
CA ARG A 2 31.34 8.33 7.89
C ARG A 2 30.33 7.21 7.65
N LEU A 3 30.56 6.03 8.22
CA LEU A 3 29.60 4.92 8.18
C LEU A 3 28.35 5.27 9.01
N LEU A 4 27.18 4.95 8.47
CA LEU A 4 25.88 5.13 9.12
C LEU A 4 25.21 3.79 9.32
N THR A 5 24.73 3.54 10.55
CA THR A 5 23.88 2.38 10.84
C THR A 5 22.46 2.66 10.34
N MET A 6 21.92 1.77 9.53
CA MET A 6 20.57 1.87 8.98
C MET A 6 19.76 0.62 9.31
N THR A 7 18.43 0.71 9.14
CA THR A 7 17.55 -0.45 9.22
C THR A 7 17.94 -1.51 8.20
N ARG A 8 17.73 -2.78 8.59
CA ARG A 8 18.03 -3.94 7.75
C ARG A 8 17.31 -3.83 6.41
N ARG A 9 18.04 -4.03 5.31
CA ARG A 9 17.48 -4.02 3.95
C ARG A 9 16.51 -5.19 3.74
N ASN A 10 15.43 -4.94 3.01
CA ASN A 10 14.48 -5.92 2.49
C ASN A 10 13.94 -6.87 3.58
N TYR A 11 13.74 -6.35 4.79
CA TYR A 11 13.22 -7.10 5.92
C TYR A 11 12.13 -6.28 6.62
N PRO A 12 10.88 -6.77 6.68
CA PRO A 12 9.81 -6.08 7.38
C PRO A 12 10.01 -6.16 8.89
N ILE A 13 9.90 -5.03 9.57
CA ILE A 13 10.05 -4.90 11.02
C ILE A 13 8.71 -4.43 11.59
N ALA A 14 8.10 -5.24 12.45
CA ALA A 14 6.96 -4.83 13.25
C ALA A 14 7.45 -3.92 14.38
N MET A 15 6.77 -2.78 14.57
CA MET A 15 7.15 -1.86 15.63
C MET A 15 5.97 -1.01 16.09
N SER A 16 6.10 -0.48 17.32
CA SER A 16 5.24 0.58 17.83
C SER A 16 6.03 1.90 17.91
N ARG A 17 5.46 2.98 17.37
CA ARG A 17 6.00 4.34 17.46
C ARG A 17 4.89 5.32 17.82
N GLY A 18 4.98 5.94 19.00
CA GLY A 18 3.98 6.92 19.46
C GLY A 18 3.72 8.09 18.49
N ARG A 19 4.73 8.50 17.71
CA ARG A 19 4.59 9.54 16.67
C ARG A 19 3.65 9.16 15.53
N TRP A 20 3.34 7.88 15.32
CA TRP A 20 2.41 7.47 14.27
C TRP A 20 0.96 7.89 14.57
N ARG A 21 0.57 7.98 15.85
CA ARG A 21 -0.73 8.53 16.25
C ARG A 21 -0.91 10.00 15.85
N GLN A 22 0.19 10.75 15.66
CA GLN A 22 0.16 12.15 15.26
C GLN A 22 -0.09 12.35 13.75
N ARG A 23 -0.20 11.27 12.96
CA ARG A 23 -0.46 11.34 11.51
C ARG A 23 -1.88 11.75 11.17
N GLY A 24 -2.82 11.59 12.09
CA GLY A 24 -4.21 11.99 11.93
C GLY A 24 -5.16 11.13 12.75
N PRO A 25 -6.46 11.45 12.74
CA PRO A 25 -7.48 10.64 13.41
C PRO A 25 -7.46 9.19 12.93
N GLY A 26 -7.61 8.26 13.88
CA GLY A 26 -7.65 6.82 13.63
C GLY A 26 -6.31 6.13 13.44
N PHE A 27 -5.19 6.86 13.33
CA PHE A 27 -3.87 6.22 13.32
C PHE A 27 -3.50 5.65 14.68
N THR A 28 -3.05 4.39 14.70
CA THR A 28 -2.46 3.78 15.90
C THR A 28 -0.94 3.99 15.94
N ASP A 29 -0.32 3.59 17.05
CA ASP A 29 1.13 3.50 17.18
C ASP A 29 1.71 2.24 16.53
N CYS A 30 0.88 1.28 16.10
CA CYS A 30 1.30 0.00 15.56
C CYS A 30 1.43 -0.01 14.02
N GLY A 31 2.39 -0.78 13.52
CA GLY A 31 2.65 -0.87 12.09
C GLY A 31 3.89 -1.69 11.73
N LEU A 32 4.11 -1.85 10.42
CA LEU A 32 5.24 -2.57 9.84
C LEU A 32 6.05 -1.62 8.98
N GLN A 33 7.36 -1.53 9.19
CA GLN A 33 8.26 -0.75 8.34
C GLN A 33 9.19 -1.70 7.56
N ILE A 34 9.33 -1.47 6.26
CA ILE A 34 10.33 -2.15 5.42
C ILE A 34 11.15 -1.13 4.64
N ARG A 35 12.48 -1.28 4.70
CA ARG A 35 13.43 -0.52 3.89
C ARG A 35 13.81 -1.36 2.67
N CYS A 36 13.27 -1.00 1.52
CA CYS A 36 13.53 -1.65 0.23
C CYS A 36 14.74 -1.01 -0.45
N LEU A 37 15.67 -1.81 -0.95
CA LEU A 37 16.78 -1.34 -1.79
C LEU A 37 16.64 -1.93 -3.19
N SER A 38 16.80 -1.08 -4.21
CA SER A 38 17.02 -1.53 -5.59
C SER A 38 18.48 -1.88 -5.85
N ASP A 39 18.74 -2.47 -7.02
CA ASP A 39 20.07 -2.92 -7.44
C ASP A 39 21.10 -1.77 -7.49
N ASP A 40 20.64 -0.56 -7.84
CA ASP A 40 21.39 0.70 -7.82
C ASP A 40 21.58 1.31 -6.41
N GLN A 41 21.25 0.57 -5.35
CA GLN A 41 21.31 0.99 -3.94
C GLN A 41 20.39 2.17 -3.56
N ARG A 42 19.41 2.54 -4.41
CA ARG A 42 18.38 3.50 -4.04
C ARG A 42 17.46 2.88 -2.98
N GLY A 43 17.36 3.54 -1.82
CA GLY A 43 16.56 3.08 -0.68
C GLY A 43 15.19 3.75 -0.62
N ILE A 44 14.14 2.95 -0.41
CA ILE A 44 12.76 3.42 -0.18
C ILE A 44 12.19 2.76 1.06
N GLU A 45 11.55 3.56 1.91
CA GLU A 45 10.81 3.06 3.05
C GLU A 45 9.32 2.95 2.70
N ASN A 46 8.75 1.77 2.92
CA ASN A 46 7.31 1.56 2.96
C ASN A 46 6.89 1.26 4.40
N THR A 47 5.82 1.92 4.86
CA THR A 47 5.28 1.71 6.21
C THR A 47 3.81 1.34 6.13
N LEU A 48 3.42 0.17 6.65
CA LEU A 48 2.03 -0.17 6.86
C LEU A 48 1.59 0.38 8.22
N HIS A 49 0.59 1.25 8.22
CA HIS A 49 -0.05 1.76 9.43
C HIS A 49 -1.31 0.96 9.72
N TYR A 50 -1.44 0.48 10.95
CA TYR A 50 -2.68 -0.09 11.45
C TYR A 50 -3.57 1.04 11.98
N LEU A 51 -4.83 1.07 11.55
CA LEU A 51 -5.81 2.05 12.02
C LEU A 51 -6.70 1.43 13.11
N ASP A 52 -7.29 2.27 13.95
CA ASP A 52 -8.23 1.86 15.00
C ASP A 52 -9.48 1.14 14.45
N THR A 53 -9.89 1.50 13.22
CA THR A 53 -10.94 0.82 12.43
C THR A 53 -10.58 -0.61 12.02
N GLY A 54 -9.32 -1.03 12.19
CA GLY A 54 -8.81 -2.31 11.70
C GLY A 54 -8.32 -2.29 10.25
N ALA A 55 -8.46 -1.16 9.55
CA ALA A 55 -7.91 -0.98 8.20
C ALA A 55 -6.38 -0.77 8.23
N ILE A 56 -5.75 -1.02 7.08
CA ILE A 56 -4.30 -0.86 6.90
C ILE A 56 -4.05 0.07 5.71
N THR A 57 -3.20 1.06 5.91
CA THR A 57 -2.73 1.98 4.85
C THR A 57 -1.23 1.85 4.68
N LEU A 58 -0.77 1.81 3.43
CA LEU A 58 0.64 1.85 3.09
C LEU A 58 1.05 3.31 2.88
N ALA A 59 2.08 3.73 3.60
CA ALA A 59 2.74 5.01 3.46
C ALA A 59 4.07 4.86 2.71
N PHE A 60 4.36 5.81 1.84
CA PHE A 60 5.66 5.97 1.19
C PHE A 60 5.99 7.46 1.04
N MET A 61 7.28 7.77 0.90
CA MET A 61 7.74 9.14 0.70
C MET A 61 8.05 9.38 -0.78
N PHE A 62 7.56 10.49 -1.32
CA PHE A 62 7.88 10.98 -2.64
C PHE A 62 8.08 12.49 -2.59
N ARG A 63 9.23 12.97 -3.08
CA ARG A 63 9.60 14.41 -3.10
C ARG A 63 9.37 15.13 -1.77
N LYS A 64 9.78 14.49 -0.66
CA LYS A 64 9.64 14.98 0.73
C LYS A 64 8.19 15.09 1.23
N GLU A 65 7.21 14.61 0.47
CA GLU A 65 5.83 14.46 0.90
C GLU A 65 5.52 12.99 1.19
N MET A 66 4.63 12.75 2.16
CA MET A 66 4.18 11.42 2.52
C MET A 66 2.82 11.15 1.89
N TYR A 67 2.71 10.02 1.21
CA TYR A 67 1.48 9.57 0.55
C TYR A 67 0.98 8.29 1.21
N PHE A 68 -0.34 8.15 1.28
CA PHE A 68 -1.02 7.00 1.86
C PHE A 68 -1.94 6.36 0.83
N ILE A 69 -1.83 5.04 0.68
CA ILE A 69 -2.71 4.25 -0.19
C ILE A 69 -3.26 3.08 0.64
N PRO A 70 -4.57 2.84 0.67
CA PRO A 70 -5.15 1.65 1.30
C PRO A 70 -4.46 0.37 0.80
N VAL A 71 -4.03 -0.50 1.71
CA VAL A 71 -3.24 -1.70 1.33
C VAL A 71 -4.01 -2.59 0.35
N ILE A 72 -5.33 -2.64 0.50
CA ILE A 72 -6.20 -3.47 -0.32
C ILE A 72 -6.24 -3.00 -1.79
N MET A 73 -6.06 -1.70 -2.05
CA MET A 73 -5.92 -1.18 -3.41
C MET A 73 -4.63 -1.69 -4.05
N ILE A 74 -3.53 -1.66 -3.30
CA ILE A 74 -2.23 -2.15 -3.77
C ILE A 74 -2.30 -3.64 -4.07
N LEU A 75 -2.90 -4.43 -3.17
CA LEU A 75 -3.09 -5.86 -3.38
C LEU A 75 -3.91 -6.16 -4.64
N LYS A 76 -5.02 -5.44 -4.87
CA LYS A 76 -5.84 -5.61 -6.07
C LYS A 76 -5.13 -5.18 -7.37
N MET A 77 -4.28 -4.16 -7.34
CA MET A 77 -3.47 -3.77 -8.51
C MET A 77 -2.38 -4.79 -8.85
N LEU A 78 -1.76 -5.40 -7.82
CA LEU A 78 -0.70 -6.39 -7.98
C LEU A 78 -1.21 -7.80 -8.28
N ALA A 79 -2.47 -8.09 -7.97
CA ALA A 79 -3.10 -9.38 -8.28
C ALA A 79 -3.33 -9.53 -9.79
N ASP A 80 -3.48 -10.79 -10.24
CA ASP A 80 -3.84 -11.12 -11.61
C ASP A 80 -5.24 -10.60 -11.97
N ASP A 81 -5.50 -10.36 -13.26
CA ASP A 81 -6.75 -9.76 -13.76
C ASP A 81 -8.02 -10.50 -13.32
N ASN A 82 -7.93 -11.81 -13.14
CA ASN A 82 -9.07 -12.66 -12.76
C ASN A 82 -9.17 -12.90 -11.24
N THR A 83 -8.34 -12.23 -10.43
CA THR A 83 -8.34 -12.45 -8.98
C THR A 83 -9.56 -11.79 -8.33
N SER A 84 -10.40 -12.61 -7.71
CA SER A 84 -11.58 -12.17 -6.97
C SER A 84 -11.26 -11.67 -5.56
N ASP A 85 -12.14 -10.83 -4.99
CA ASP A 85 -12.05 -10.41 -3.59
C ASP A 85 -12.03 -11.61 -2.62
N ARG A 86 -12.68 -12.73 -3.00
CA ARG A 86 -12.67 -13.99 -2.25
C ARG A 86 -11.29 -14.65 -2.25
N GLU A 87 -10.58 -14.65 -3.37
CA GLU A 87 -9.23 -15.22 -3.45
C GLU A 87 -8.22 -14.36 -2.70
N ILE A 88 -8.33 -13.03 -2.78
CA ILE A 88 -7.52 -12.11 -1.96
C ILE A 88 -7.75 -12.38 -0.48
N HIS A 89 -9.01 -12.49 -0.05
CA HIS A 89 -9.36 -12.83 1.33
C HIS A 89 -8.79 -14.19 1.74
N ALA A 90 -9.00 -15.22 0.92
CA ALA A 90 -8.50 -16.56 1.20
C ALA A 90 -6.97 -16.58 1.35
N ASN A 91 -6.25 -15.90 0.44
CA ASN A 91 -4.79 -15.81 0.47
C ASN A 91 -4.28 -15.06 1.71
N LEU A 92 -4.95 -14.00 2.15
CA LEU A 92 -4.59 -13.30 3.38
C LEU A 92 -4.87 -14.16 4.63
N MET A 93 -5.91 -14.99 4.61
CA MET A 93 -6.24 -15.91 5.70
C MET A 93 -5.34 -17.15 5.77
N ARG A 94 -4.58 -17.47 4.71
CA ARG A 94 -3.65 -18.62 4.71
C ARG A 94 -2.60 -18.44 5.80
N GLY A 95 -2.37 -19.49 6.59
CA GLY A 95 -1.38 -19.47 7.68
C GLY A 95 -1.81 -18.69 8.92
N THR A 96 -3.03 -18.16 8.96
CA THR A 96 -3.59 -17.61 10.20
C THR A 96 -4.01 -18.73 11.15
N TYR A 97 -3.79 -18.55 12.45
CA TYR A 97 -4.28 -19.48 13.46
C TYR A 97 -5.81 -19.56 13.39
N LYS A 98 -6.35 -20.78 13.45
CA LYS A 98 -7.80 -21.00 13.51
C LYS A 98 -8.39 -20.11 14.62
N ASN A 99 -9.41 -19.30 14.28
CA ASN A 99 -10.18 -18.39 15.16
C ASN A 99 -9.74 -16.92 15.29
N ASN A 100 -8.95 -16.35 14.36
CA ASN A 100 -8.77 -14.88 14.35
C ASN A 100 -9.97 -14.14 13.71
N SER A 101 -11.10 -14.09 14.43
CA SER A 101 -12.34 -13.43 13.99
C SER A 101 -12.16 -11.93 13.72
N ALA A 102 -11.27 -11.27 14.47
CA ALA A 102 -10.95 -9.86 14.28
C ALA A 102 -10.24 -9.62 12.94
N PHE A 103 -9.22 -10.42 12.61
CA PHE A 103 -8.49 -10.29 11.35
C PHE A 103 -9.39 -10.57 10.12
N ASP A 104 -10.21 -11.60 10.20
CA ASP A 104 -11.23 -11.90 9.17
C ASP A 104 -12.18 -10.71 8.96
N SER A 105 -12.67 -10.13 10.05
CA SER A 105 -13.56 -8.97 10.00
C SER A 105 -12.89 -7.74 9.41
N ASN A 106 -11.61 -7.50 9.75
CA ASN A 106 -10.82 -6.39 9.23
C ASN A 106 -10.56 -6.50 7.71
N ILE A 107 -10.25 -7.70 7.21
CA ILE A 107 -10.08 -7.92 5.77
C ILE A 107 -11.41 -7.65 5.03
N LYS A 108 -12.51 -8.23 5.53
CA LYS A 108 -13.85 -8.01 4.97
C LYS A 108 -14.24 -6.53 5.00
N TYR A 109 -13.89 -5.82 6.08
CA TYR A 109 -14.10 -4.38 6.20
C TYR A 109 -13.32 -3.63 5.11
N MET A 110 -12.02 -3.87 4.95
CA MET A 110 -11.20 -3.19 3.94
C MET A 110 -11.72 -3.41 2.50
N LEU A 111 -12.11 -4.65 2.17
CA LEU A 111 -12.68 -4.98 0.86
C LEU A 111 -14.01 -4.24 0.60
N ARG A 112 -14.90 -4.18 1.61
CA ARG A 112 -16.18 -3.46 1.50
C ARG A 112 -15.99 -1.94 1.45
N GLN A 113 -15.02 -1.41 2.19
CA GLN A 113 -14.72 0.03 2.18
C GLN A 113 -14.33 0.52 0.80
N LEU A 114 -13.47 -0.24 0.10
CA LEU A 114 -13.07 0.06 -1.28
C LEU A 114 -14.28 0.20 -2.23
N GLN A 115 -15.29 -0.66 -2.08
CA GLN A 115 -16.50 -0.62 -2.91
C GLN A 115 -17.42 0.57 -2.57
N LYS A 116 -17.40 1.03 -1.31
CA LYS A 116 -18.24 2.12 -0.79
C LYS A 116 -17.54 3.48 -0.75
N THR A 117 -16.32 3.57 -1.28
CA THR A 117 -15.51 4.78 -1.13
C THR A 117 -16.12 5.94 -1.93
N PHE A 118 -16.59 6.97 -1.22
CA PHE A 118 -17.24 8.15 -1.80
C PHE A 118 -16.32 9.10 -2.59
N TRP A 119 -14.99 8.92 -2.49
CA TRP A 119 -14.00 9.73 -3.22
C TRP A 119 -13.98 9.45 -4.73
N CYS A 120 -14.75 8.48 -5.21
CA CYS A 120 -14.85 8.11 -6.61
C CYS A 120 -16.32 8.19 -7.06
N GLU A 121 -16.57 8.78 -8.22
CA GLU A 121 -17.89 8.74 -8.87
C GLU A 121 -18.31 7.30 -9.24
N LYS A 122 -17.32 6.40 -9.38
CA LYS A 122 -17.52 5.00 -9.74
C LYS A 122 -16.94 4.08 -8.66
N PRO A 123 -17.63 2.98 -8.30
CA PRO A 123 -17.12 2.03 -7.33
C PRO A 123 -15.84 1.36 -7.85
N LEU A 124 -14.82 1.29 -6.99
CA LEU A 124 -13.51 0.71 -7.33
C LEU A 124 -13.55 -0.82 -7.22
N ILE A 125 -14.29 -1.48 -8.11
CA ILE A 125 -14.51 -2.93 -8.05
C ILE A 125 -13.44 -3.69 -8.83
N THR A 126 -13.13 -3.25 -10.05
CA THR A 126 -12.23 -3.96 -10.97
C THR A 126 -10.78 -3.52 -10.76
N ARG A 127 -9.84 -4.40 -11.11
CA ARG A 127 -8.40 -4.06 -11.11
C ARG A 127 -8.12 -2.82 -11.96
N GLN A 128 -8.70 -2.77 -13.16
CA GLN A 128 -8.53 -1.65 -14.08
C GLN A 128 -9.06 -0.33 -13.50
N SER A 129 -10.22 -0.31 -12.84
CA SER A 129 -10.75 0.92 -12.26
C SER A 129 -9.87 1.46 -11.13
N ILE A 130 -9.25 0.57 -10.34
CA ILE A 130 -8.29 0.96 -9.30
C ILE A 130 -7.01 1.52 -9.93
N ILE A 131 -6.48 0.87 -10.96
CA ILE A 131 -5.31 1.33 -11.71
C ILE A 131 -5.56 2.73 -12.31
N ASP A 132 -6.71 2.92 -12.94
CA ASP A 132 -7.07 4.21 -13.55
C ASP A 132 -7.23 5.31 -12.50
N TYR A 133 -7.83 4.99 -11.36
CA TYR A 133 -7.95 5.92 -10.24
C TYR A 133 -6.59 6.32 -9.69
N VAL A 134 -5.72 5.36 -9.37
CA VAL A 134 -4.37 5.65 -8.85
C VAL A 134 -3.55 6.42 -9.89
N GLY A 135 -3.60 6.01 -11.16
CA GLY A 135 -2.89 6.68 -12.24
C GLY A 135 -3.34 8.13 -12.43
N SER A 136 -4.64 8.39 -12.43
CA SER A 136 -5.17 9.76 -12.57
C SER A 136 -4.80 10.65 -11.37
N HIS A 137 -4.88 10.11 -10.14
CA HIS A 137 -4.55 10.85 -8.92
C HIS A 137 -3.07 11.23 -8.83
N PHE A 138 -2.17 10.33 -9.24
CA PHE A 138 -0.73 10.54 -9.13
C PHE A 138 -0.08 11.15 -10.38
N ARG A 139 -0.78 11.27 -11.51
CA ARG A 139 -0.24 11.80 -12.77
C ARG A 139 0.44 13.16 -12.61
N THR A 140 -0.27 14.13 -12.02
CA THR A 140 0.25 15.49 -11.81
C THR A 140 1.42 15.51 -10.84
N ARG A 141 1.36 14.70 -9.78
CA ARG A 141 2.41 14.63 -8.75
C ARG A 141 3.69 14.00 -9.29
N LEU A 142 3.57 12.91 -10.06
CA LEU A 142 4.70 12.19 -10.65
C LEU A 142 5.28 12.89 -11.88
N GLN A 143 4.67 13.99 -12.35
CA GLN A 143 5.10 14.75 -13.55
C GLN A 143 5.31 13.83 -14.76
N ARG A 144 4.41 12.87 -14.95
CA ARG A 144 4.49 11.97 -16.10
C ARG A 144 4.07 12.70 -17.37
N PRO A 145 4.67 12.38 -18.53
CA PRO A 145 4.28 12.98 -19.79
C PRO A 145 2.80 12.77 -20.13
N PRO A 146 2.16 13.68 -20.88
CA PRO A 146 0.72 13.64 -21.13
C PRO A 146 0.28 12.39 -21.91
N TRP A 147 1.16 11.81 -22.72
CA TRP A 147 0.90 10.59 -23.49
C TRP A 147 0.95 9.30 -22.65
N HIS A 148 1.39 9.36 -21.39
CA HIS A 148 1.29 8.19 -20.50
C HIS A 148 -0.18 7.90 -20.20
N THR A 149 -0.57 6.63 -20.29
CA THR A 149 -1.88 6.19 -19.81
C THR A 149 -1.91 6.20 -18.28
N ASN A 150 -3.10 6.17 -17.67
CA ASN A 150 -3.19 6.05 -16.21
C ASN A 150 -2.56 4.74 -15.72
N ALA A 151 -2.66 3.67 -16.51
CA ALA A 151 -1.97 2.41 -16.25
C ALA A 151 -0.45 2.57 -16.21
N ASP A 152 0.15 3.33 -17.12
CA ASP A 152 1.59 3.58 -17.11
C ASP A 152 2.03 4.39 -15.88
N VAL A 153 1.21 5.35 -15.45
CA VAL A 153 1.47 6.15 -14.25
C VAL A 153 1.39 5.28 -13.00
N ALA A 154 0.34 4.45 -12.87
CA ALA A 154 0.16 3.55 -11.74
C ALA A 154 1.26 2.48 -11.68
N ARG A 155 1.64 1.90 -12.84
CA ARG A 155 2.77 0.98 -12.94
C ARG A 155 4.07 1.64 -12.51
N TYR A 156 4.36 2.85 -13.02
CA TYR A 156 5.53 3.61 -12.59
C TYR A 156 5.55 3.83 -11.07
N LEU A 157 4.42 4.17 -10.45
CA LEU A 157 4.30 4.31 -9.00
C LEU A 157 4.64 3.00 -8.27
N LEU A 158 4.04 1.89 -8.70
CA LEU A 158 4.30 0.58 -8.12
C LEU A 158 5.78 0.22 -8.23
N ASP A 159 6.37 0.31 -9.41
CA ASP A 159 7.74 -0.14 -9.68
C ASP A 159 8.79 0.74 -8.99
N ASN A 160 8.50 2.03 -8.82
CA ASN A 160 9.49 2.98 -8.32
C ASN A 160 9.34 3.35 -6.85
N TYR A 161 8.21 3.03 -6.19
CA TYR A 161 7.95 3.45 -4.80
C TYR A 161 7.39 2.36 -3.89
N ILE A 162 6.85 1.26 -4.42
CA ILE A 162 6.20 0.23 -3.61
C ILE A 162 6.99 -1.06 -3.70
N LEU A 163 7.63 -1.51 -2.61
CA LEU A 163 8.35 -2.78 -2.55
C LEU A 163 9.34 -2.98 -3.71
N ILE A 164 10.14 -1.94 -4.01
CA ILE A 164 11.03 -1.87 -5.19
C ILE A 164 12.12 -2.94 -5.27
N HIS A 165 12.29 -3.72 -4.20
CA HIS A 165 13.24 -4.83 -4.15
C HIS A 165 12.70 -6.11 -4.81
N LEU A 166 11.38 -6.15 -5.10
CA LEU A 166 10.73 -7.27 -5.77
C LEU A 166 10.75 -7.05 -7.28
N LYS A 167 11.05 -8.12 -8.03
CA LYS A 167 10.74 -8.19 -9.46
C LYS A 167 9.26 -8.53 -9.57
N LYS A 168 8.49 -7.65 -10.18
CA LYS A 168 7.03 -7.75 -10.32
C LYS A 168 6.65 -8.19 -11.70
#